data_AF-A0A850JLF0-F1
#
_entry.id   AF-A0A850JLF0-F1
#
_cell.length_a   1.000
_cell.length_b   1.000
_cell.length_c   1.000
_cell.angle_alpha   90.00
_cell.angle_beta   90.00
_cell.angle_gamma   90.00
#
_symmetry.space_group_name_H-M   'P 1'
#
loop_
_entity.id
_entity.type
_entity.pdbx_description
1 polymer ?
#
loop_
_entity_poly.entity_id
_entity_poly.type
_entity_poly.pdbx_seq_one_letter_code
_entity_poly.pdbx_strand_id
1 'polypeptide(L)'
;MPESVLVEPLAQGSFDSVAVTAEGAPLAFTSQAARGANTGQLWDLAAGAALGAPIPDFPADRADWAFGVPAGSPTVAWTHRDRVHVHDLSTGHEPVFDAQPDLLGLAAHHGRAAVVAVFGPANDAEVAVHDALTGECLAEFTLWLGPRAIDRWILHATP
;
A
#
# COMPACT_ATOMS: atom_id res chain seq x y z
N MET A 1 -32.16 -2.01 -23.46
CA MET A 1 -31.69 -2.82 -22.31
C MET A 1 -30.21 -3.05 -22.54
N PRO A 2 -29.29 -2.54 -21.71
CA PRO A 2 -27.89 -2.91 -21.85
C PRO A 2 -27.77 -4.42 -21.62
N GLU A 3 -27.09 -5.11 -22.51
CA GLU A 3 -26.82 -6.53 -22.37
C GLU A 3 -25.92 -6.75 -21.14
N SER A 4 -26.34 -7.61 -20.22
CA SER A 4 -25.50 -8.03 -19.12
C SER A 4 -24.39 -8.92 -19.67
N VAL A 5 -23.18 -8.38 -19.77
CA VAL A 5 -21.99 -9.17 -20.10
C VAL A 5 -21.63 -9.99 -18.86
N LEU A 6 -21.77 -11.32 -18.96
CA LEU A 6 -21.22 -12.24 -17.98
C LEU A 6 -19.69 -12.24 -18.15
N VAL A 7 -19.00 -11.56 -17.24
CA VAL A 7 -17.54 -11.57 -17.17
C VAL A 7 -17.16 -12.58 -16.09
N GLU A 8 -16.27 -13.51 -16.42
CA GLU A 8 -15.70 -14.40 -15.41
C GLU A 8 -14.85 -13.59 -14.41
N PRO A 9 -14.92 -13.90 -13.11
CA PRO A 9 -14.09 -13.21 -12.12
C PRO A 9 -12.60 -13.33 -12.45
N LEU A 10 -11.88 -12.21 -12.37
CA LEU A 10 -10.43 -12.14 -12.59
C LEU A 10 -9.65 -13.17 -11.76
N ALA A 11 -10.09 -13.37 -10.52
CA ALA A 11 -9.54 -14.34 -9.61
C ALA A 11 -10.65 -14.91 -8.71
N GLN A 12 -10.50 -16.19 -8.36
CA GLN A 12 -11.38 -16.88 -7.43
C GLN A 12 -10.73 -16.91 -6.05
N GLY A 13 -11.48 -16.60 -5.00
CA GLY A 13 -10.99 -16.61 -3.62
C GLY A 13 -11.59 -15.51 -2.77
N SER A 14 -11.24 -15.53 -1.48
CA SER A 14 -11.51 -14.42 -0.56
C SER A 14 -10.29 -13.51 -0.56
N PHE A 15 -10.51 -12.21 -0.73
CA PHE A 15 -9.49 -11.18 -0.59
C PHE A 15 -9.85 -10.31 0.61
N ASP A 16 -8.87 -10.06 1.48
CA ASP A 16 -9.09 -9.25 2.68
C ASP A 16 -9.07 -7.77 2.35
N SER A 17 -8.29 -7.39 1.34
CA SER A 17 -8.19 -6.01 0.89
C SER A 17 -7.71 -5.90 -0.56
N VAL A 18 -8.11 -4.81 -1.21
CA VAL A 18 -7.74 -4.47 -2.59
C VAL A 18 -7.46 -2.98 -2.71
N ALA A 19 -6.48 -2.65 -3.53
CA ALA A 19 -6.15 -1.29 -3.95
C ALA A 19 -6.00 -1.26 -5.46
N VAL A 20 -6.36 -0.14 -6.09
CA VAL A 20 -6.23 0.04 -7.53
C VAL A 20 -5.48 1.34 -7.81
N THR A 21 -4.77 1.39 -8.93
CA THR A 21 -4.21 2.64 -9.43
C THR A 21 -5.35 3.56 -9.87
N ALA A 22 -5.26 4.84 -9.49
CA ALA A 22 -6.23 5.86 -9.92
C ALA A 22 -5.95 6.37 -11.34
N GLU A 23 -4.68 6.32 -11.76
CA GLU A 23 -4.21 6.82 -13.05
C GLU A 23 -3.20 5.86 -13.69
N GLY A 24 -3.05 5.92 -15.01
CA GLY A 24 -2.11 5.10 -15.77
C GLY A 24 -2.65 3.72 -16.14
N ALA A 25 -1.78 2.71 -16.18
CA ALA A 25 -2.17 1.33 -16.42
C ALA A 25 -3.11 0.86 -15.30
N PRO A 26 -4.24 0.18 -15.63
CA PRO A 26 -5.20 -0.26 -14.64
C PRO A 26 -4.64 -1.47 -13.90
N LEU A 27 -4.03 -1.22 -12.74
CA LEU A 27 -3.41 -2.24 -11.91
C LEU A 27 -4.16 -2.36 -10.60
N ALA A 28 -4.24 -3.58 -10.07
CA ALA A 28 -4.72 -3.83 -8.72
C ALA A 28 -3.65 -4.54 -7.90
N PHE A 29 -3.61 -4.23 -6.62
CA PHE A 29 -2.87 -5.02 -5.64
C PHE A 29 -3.86 -5.57 -4.62
N THR A 30 -3.73 -6.85 -4.28
CA THR A 30 -4.63 -7.53 -3.34
C THR A 30 -3.84 -8.15 -2.21
N SER A 31 -4.38 -8.09 -0.99
CA SER A 31 -3.96 -8.95 0.11
C SER A 31 -4.95 -10.11 0.26
N GLN A 32 -4.41 -11.29 0.52
CA GLN A 32 -5.19 -12.50 0.75
C GLN A 32 -4.59 -13.28 1.92
N ALA A 33 -5.42 -13.57 2.91
CA ALA A 33 -5.14 -14.53 3.96
C ALA A 33 -5.33 -15.94 3.40
N ALA A 34 -4.27 -16.74 3.45
CA ALA A 34 -4.31 -18.15 3.09
C ALA A 34 -3.98 -19.03 4.30
N ARG A 35 -4.31 -20.33 4.21
CA ARG A 35 -3.89 -21.31 5.22
C ARG A 35 -2.37 -21.50 5.14
N GLY A 36 -1.63 -20.72 5.93
CA GLY A 36 -0.18 -20.82 6.06
C GLY A 36 0.44 -19.44 6.24
N ALA A 37 0.45 -18.65 5.16
CA ALA A 37 0.93 -17.29 5.15
C ALA A 37 0.03 -16.43 4.26
N ASN A 38 -0.16 -15.18 4.65
CA ASN A 38 -0.84 -14.20 3.84
C ASN A 38 0.03 -13.84 2.63
N THR A 39 -0.60 -13.47 1.52
CA THR A 39 0.12 -13.07 0.30
C THR A 39 -0.39 -11.76 -0.28
N GLY A 40 0.53 -10.95 -0.79
CA GLY A 40 0.25 -9.79 -1.62
C GLY A 40 0.44 -10.13 -3.10
N GLN A 41 -0.48 -9.73 -3.97
CA GLN A 41 -0.41 -10.04 -5.41
C GLN A 41 -0.75 -8.81 -6.25
N LEU A 42 0.07 -8.54 -7.27
CA LEU A 42 -0.19 -7.54 -8.32
C LEU A 42 -0.99 -8.17 -9.46
N TRP A 43 -1.89 -7.39 -10.04
CA TRP A 43 -2.76 -7.78 -11.15
C TRP A 43 -2.77 -6.71 -12.24
N ASP A 44 -2.73 -7.15 -13.49
CA ASP A 44 -3.10 -6.36 -14.66
C ASP A 44 -4.59 -6.54 -14.92
N LEU A 45 -5.37 -5.48 -14.72
CA LEU A 45 -6.82 -5.52 -14.90
C LEU A 45 -7.21 -5.49 -16.38
N ALA A 46 -6.36 -4.97 -17.27
CA ALA A 46 -6.61 -4.96 -18.70
C ALA A 46 -6.32 -6.33 -19.33
N ALA A 47 -5.24 -6.98 -18.92
CA ALA A 47 -4.89 -8.33 -19.37
C ALA A 47 -5.70 -9.42 -18.65
N GLY A 48 -6.28 -9.09 -17.50
CA GLY A 48 -7.01 -10.04 -16.68
C GLY A 48 -6.10 -11.11 -16.08
N ALA A 49 -4.90 -10.73 -15.63
CA ALA A 49 -3.90 -11.67 -15.16
C ALA A 49 -3.09 -11.17 -13.96
N ALA A 50 -2.63 -12.11 -13.13
CA ALA A 50 -1.64 -11.83 -12.09
C ALA A 50 -0.28 -11.51 -12.71
N LEU A 51 0.43 -10.53 -12.12
CA LEU A 51 1.78 -10.13 -12.51
C LEU A 51 2.79 -10.50 -11.41
N GLY A 52 3.89 -11.14 -11.81
CA GLY A 52 4.96 -11.51 -10.88
C GLY A 52 4.57 -12.59 -9.87
N ALA A 53 5.51 -12.96 -9.01
CA ALA A 53 5.27 -13.90 -7.92
C ALA A 53 4.55 -13.19 -6.75
N PRO A 54 3.69 -13.89 -5.99
CA PRO A 54 3.09 -13.33 -4.78
C PRO A 54 4.16 -12.99 -3.74
N ILE A 55 3.98 -11.88 -3.03
CA ILE A 55 4.81 -11.50 -1.87
C ILE A 55 4.33 -12.32 -0.66
N PRO A 56 5.17 -13.18 -0.05
CA PRO A 56 4.79 -13.96 1.13
C PRO A 56 4.77 -13.10 2.39
N ASP A 57 4.10 -13.58 3.43
CA ASP A 57 4.02 -12.95 4.76
C ASP A 57 3.50 -11.49 4.72
N PHE A 58 2.63 -11.17 3.75
CA PHE A 58 2.10 -9.83 3.52
C PHE A 58 0.93 -9.50 4.48
N PRO A 59 0.78 -8.27 5.00
CA PRO A 59 -0.32 -7.97 5.92
C PRO A 59 -1.70 -8.11 5.26
N ALA A 60 -2.66 -8.66 6.00
CA ALA A 60 -4.04 -8.77 5.53
C ALA A 60 -4.82 -7.46 5.70
N ASP A 61 -4.58 -6.73 6.81
CA ASP A 61 -5.28 -5.49 7.14
C ASP A 61 -4.90 -4.36 6.18
N ARG A 62 -5.90 -3.63 5.66
CA ARG A 62 -5.72 -2.49 4.77
C ARG A 62 -4.89 -1.38 5.41
N ALA A 63 -4.97 -1.19 6.73
CA ALA A 63 -4.26 -0.12 7.41
C ALA A 63 -2.72 -0.29 7.35
N ASP A 64 -2.25 -1.51 7.16
CA ASP A 64 -0.83 -1.87 7.23
C ASP A 64 -0.11 -1.80 5.88
N TRP A 65 -0.83 -1.47 4.79
CA TRP A 65 -0.23 -1.38 3.46
C TRP A 65 -0.89 -0.37 2.52
N ALA A 66 -0.09 0.19 1.63
CA ALA A 66 -0.49 1.15 0.60
C ALA A 66 0.02 0.71 -0.76
N PHE A 67 -0.72 1.05 -1.82
CA PHE A 67 -0.33 0.77 -3.20
C PHE A 67 -0.54 2.02 -4.05
N GLY A 68 0.39 2.30 -4.95
CA GLY A 68 0.34 3.42 -5.87
C GLY A 68 1.36 3.30 -6.99
N VAL A 69 1.47 4.34 -7.82
CA VAL A 69 2.47 4.43 -8.89
C VAL A 69 3.45 5.61 -8.70
N PRO A 70 4.22 5.65 -7.60
CA PRO A 70 5.24 6.69 -7.38
C PRO A 70 6.23 6.76 -8.55
N ALA A 71 6.46 7.98 -9.08
CA ALA A 71 7.32 8.19 -10.25
C ALA A 71 6.99 7.28 -11.47
N GLY A 72 5.73 6.83 -11.58
CA GLY A 72 5.26 5.98 -12.67
C GLY A 72 5.57 4.49 -12.52
N SER A 73 6.15 4.05 -11.40
CA SER A 73 6.39 2.62 -11.13
C SER A 73 5.39 2.08 -10.11
N PRO A 74 4.70 0.96 -10.36
CA PRO A 74 3.86 0.29 -9.37
C PRO A 74 4.65 -0.09 -8.13
N THR A 75 4.25 0.45 -6.99
CA THR A 75 4.93 0.25 -5.72
C THR A 75 3.93 -0.07 -4.65
N VAL A 76 4.25 -1.09 -3.86
CA VAL A 76 3.54 -1.42 -2.63
C VAL A 76 4.43 -1.09 -1.44
N ALA A 77 3.87 -0.42 -0.44
CA ALA A 77 4.52 -0.20 0.84
C ALA A 77 3.72 -0.94 1.92
N TRP A 78 4.38 -1.56 2.88
CA TRP A 78 3.72 -2.24 3.99
C TRP A 78 4.58 -2.26 5.24
N THR A 79 3.96 -2.47 6.40
CA THR A 79 4.69 -2.69 7.64
C THR A 79 4.82 -4.16 7.99
N HIS A 80 6.00 -4.56 8.45
CA HIS A 80 6.27 -5.89 8.96
C HIS A 80 7.40 -5.83 10.00
N ARG A 81 7.14 -6.31 11.22
CA ARG A 81 8.12 -6.37 12.34
C ARG A 81 8.87 -5.06 12.57
N ASP A 82 8.12 -3.98 12.82
CA ASP A 82 8.64 -2.64 13.11
C ASP A 82 9.53 -2.07 11.99
N ARG A 83 9.24 -2.47 10.76
CA ARG A 83 9.86 -1.90 9.55
C ARG A 83 8.81 -1.59 8.51
N VAL A 84 9.03 -0.51 7.77
CA VAL A 84 8.32 -0.24 6.53
C VAL A 84 9.14 -0.81 5.40
N HIS A 85 8.53 -1.72 4.67
CA HIS A 85 9.03 -2.23 3.41
C HIS A 85 8.35 -1.47 2.28
N VAL A 86 9.12 -1.12 1.26
CA VAL A 86 8.60 -0.52 0.03
C VAL A 86 9.15 -1.36 -1.09
N HIS A 87 8.31 -1.85 -1.99
CA HIS A 87 8.72 -2.73 -3.07
C HIS A 87 8.25 -2.17 -4.40
N ASP A 88 9.20 -1.82 -5.26
CA ASP A 88 8.97 -1.50 -6.66
C ASP A 88 8.72 -2.80 -7.42
N LEU A 89 7.48 -3.02 -7.86
CA LEU A 89 7.03 -4.26 -8.46
C LEU A 89 7.52 -4.45 -9.91
N SER A 90 8.08 -3.40 -10.52
CA SER A 90 8.66 -3.48 -11.87
C SER A 90 10.12 -3.93 -11.83
N THR A 91 10.87 -3.42 -10.86
CA THR A 91 12.32 -3.61 -10.75
C THR A 91 12.71 -4.64 -9.70
N GLY A 92 11.82 -4.92 -8.74
CA GLY A 92 12.09 -5.73 -7.56
C GLY A 92 12.93 -5.01 -6.49
N HIS A 93 13.17 -3.70 -6.66
CA HIS A 93 13.90 -2.92 -5.67
C HIS A 93 13.08 -2.75 -4.40
N GLU A 94 13.68 -3.06 -3.24
CA GLU A 94 12.98 -3.05 -1.96
C GLU A 94 13.72 -2.27 -0.87
N PRO A 95 13.57 -0.93 -0.79
CA PRO A 95 14.07 -0.20 0.35
C PRO A 95 13.27 -0.56 1.61
N VAL A 96 13.99 -0.69 2.71
CA VAL A 96 13.44 -1.01 4.04
C VAL A 96 13.96 0.02 5.03
N PHE A 97 13.06 0.61 5.80
CA PHE A 97 13.38 1.58 6.84
C PHE A 97 12.63 1.25 8.13
N ASP A 98 13.13 1.78 9.24
CA ASP A 98 12.56 1.51 10.56
C ASP A 98 11.15 2.11 10.65
N ALA A 99 10.23 1.34 11.21
CA ALA A 99 8.89 1.79 11.56
C ALA A 99 8.78 1.86 13.08
N GLN A 100 8.02 2.81 13.59
CA GLN A 100 7.62 2.77 15.00
C GLN A 100 6.45 1.78 15.17
N PRO A 101 6.32 1.14 16.35
CA PRO A 101 5.35 0.06 16.59
C PRO A 101 3.87 0.51 16.49
N ASP A 102 3.61 1.82 16.51
CA ASP A 102 2.26 2.39 16.50
C ASP A 102 1.91 3.00 15.14
N LEU A 103 2.00 2.23 14.04
CA LEU A 103 1.55 2.70 12.74
C LEU A 103 0.03 2.99 12.76
N LEU A 104 -0.32 4.24 12.47
CA LEU A 104 -1.69 4.71 12.31
C LEU A 104 -2.14 4.71 10.87
N GLY A 105 -1.21 4.82 9.92
CA GLY A 105 -1.53 4.70 8.51
C GLY A 105 -0.30 4.85 7.62
N LEU A 106 -0.45 4.33 6.40
CA LEU A 106 0.58 4.30 5.38
C LEU A 106 -0.01 4.81 4.07
N ALA A 107 0.75 5.61 3.32
CA ALA A 107 0.35 6.07 2.01
C ALA A 107 1.53 6.13 1.02
N ALA A 108 1.32 5.64 -0.21
CA ALA A 108 2.20 5.87 -1.35
C ALA A 108 1.69 7.05 -2.19
N HIS A 109 2.55 8.03 -2.47
CA HIS A 109 2.23 9.25 -3.19
C HIS A 109 2.89 9.31 -4.57
N HIS A 110 2.05 9.47 -5.59
CA HIS A 110 2.38 9.42 -7.03
C HIS A 110 3.45 10.44 -7.47
N GLY A 111 3.35 11.69 -7.04
CA GLY A 111 4.08 12.79 -7.66
C GLY A 111 5.54 12.98 -7.23
N ARG A 112 5.94 12.49 -6.06
CA ARG A 112 7.31 12.66 -5.52
C ARG A 112 8.02 11.36 -5.20
N ALA A 113 7.44 10.24 -5.64
CA ALA A 113 7.82 8.94 -5.17
C ALA A 113 7.99 8.89 -3.65
N ALA A 114 6.94 9.23 -2.90
CA ALA A 114 7.04 9.29 -1.45
C ALA A 114 6.17 8.22 -0.79
N VAL A 115 6.70 7.59 0.26
CA VAL A 115 5.93 6.82 1.22
C VAL A 115 5.80 7.64 2.49
N VAL A 116 4.55 7.85 2.93
CA VAL A 116 4.22 8.58 4.15
C VAL A 116 3.75 7.56 5.18
N ALA A 117 4.48 7.46 6.29
CA ALA A 117 4.10 6.66 7.43
C ALA A 117 3.74 7.59 8.60
N VAL A 118 2.63 7.30 9.26
CA VAL A 118 2.17 8.04 10.44
C VAL A 118 2.18 7.11 11.62
N PHE A 119 2.87 7.53 12.68
CA PHE A 119 3.14 6.74 13.88
C PHE A 119 2.63 7.40 15.14
N GLY A 120 2.57 6.64 16.22
CA GLY A 120 2.39 7.15 17.57
C GLY A 120 0.94 7.17 18.04
N PRO A 121 0.66 7.74 19.22
CA PRO A 121 -0.68 7.83 19.74
C PRO A 121 -1.53 8.72 18.82
N ALA A 122 -2.79 8.35 18.59
CA ALA A 122 -3.67 9.00 17.63
C ALA A 122 -3.97 10.50 17.88
N ASN A 123 -3.46 11.09 18.96
CA ASN A 123 -3.57 12.52 19.28
C ASN A 123 -2.26 13.29 19.02
N ASP A 124 -1.11 12.63 19.10
CA ASP A 124 0.24 13.21 18.92
C ASP A 124 1.02 12.28 17.98
N ALA A 125 0.76 12.41 16.67
CA ALA A 125 1.34 11.53 15.69
C ALA A 125 2.69 12.05 15.18
N GLU A 126 3.60 11.14 14.88
CA GLU A 126 4.82 11.42 14.12
C GLU A 126 4.59 11.04 12.66
N VAL A 127 5.00 11.89 11.74
CA VAL A 127 4.91 11.66 10.30
C VAL A 127 6.30 11.58 9.74
N ALA A 128 6.64 10.43 9.15
CA ALA A 128 7.86 10.25 8.38
C ALA A 128 7.52 10.14 6.90
N VAL A 129 8.23 10.89 6.08
CA VAL A 129 8.11 10.88 4.62
C VAL A 129 9.43 10.37 4.05
N HIS A 130 9.38 9.25 3.35
CA HIS A 130 10.53 8.63 2.73
C HIS A 130 10.42 8.65 1.22
N ASP A 131 11.55 8.77 0.54
CA ASP A 131 11.64 8.48 -0.89
C ASP A 131 11.43 6.98 -1.11
N ALA A 132 10.45 6.62 -1.93
CA ALA A 132 10.04 5.26 -2.21
C ALA A 132 11.09 4.49 -3.05
N LEU A 133 11.95 5.20 -3.77
CA LEU A 133 12.99 4.63 -4.62
C LEU A 133 14.27 4.39 -3.83
N THR A 134 14.66 5.33 -2.96
CA THR A 134 15.95 5.27 -2.26
C THR A 134 15.83 4.86 -0.79
N GLY A 135 14.64 5.01 -0.19
CA GLY A 135 14.42 4.89 1.26
C GLY A 135 14.88 6.11 2.06
N GLU A 136 15.41 7.15 1.42
CA GLU A 136 15.89 8.37 2.08
C GLU A 136 14.76 9.06 2.83
N CYS A 137 15.00 9.43 4.10
CA CYS A 137 14.06 10.27 4.83
C CYS A 137 14.06 11.68 4.24
N LEU A 138 12.92 12.08 3.66
CA LEU A 138 12.70 13.38 3.06
C LEU A 138 12.20 14.41 4.08
N ALA A 139 11.40 13.97 5.05
CA ALA A 139 10.87 14.82 6.10
C ALA A 139 10.38 14.01 7.30
N GLU A 140 10.58 14.56 8.50
CA GLU A 140 10.00 14.09 9.74
C GLU A 140 9.36 15.27 10.45
N PHE A 141 8.12 15.12 10.89
CA PHE A 141 7.42 16.15 11.66
C PHE A 141 6.30 15.56 12.51
N THR A 142 5.97 16.24 13.61
CA THR A 142 4.84 15.86 14.46
C THR A 142 3.56 16.54 14.01
N LEU A 143 2.43 15.85 14.21
CA LEU A 143 1.12 16.33 13.86
C LEU A 143 0.17 16.11 15.03
N TRP A 144 -0.38 17.21 15.55
CA TRP A 144 -1.41 17.15 16.57
C TRP A 144 -2.75 16.88 15.91
N LEU A 145 -3.35 15.74 16.25
CA LEU A 145 -4.60 15.25 15.66
C LEU A 145 -5.84 15.63 16.45
N GLY A 146 -5.65 16.38 17.54
CA GLY A 146 -6.72 16.77 18.44
C GLY A 146 -7.05 15.67 19.45
N PRO A 147 -8.17 15.82 20.19
CA PRO A 147 -8.53 14.92 21.28
C PRO A 147 -9.26 13.64 20.81
N ARG A 148 -9.49 13.49 19.51
CA ARG A 148 -10.18 12.33 18.93
C ARG A 148 -9.17 11.53 18.13
N ALA A 149 -9.07 10.23 18.43
CA ALA A 149 -8.25 9.32 17.66
C ALA A 149 -8.70 9.31 16.19
N ILE A 150 -7.75 9.37 15.24
CA ILE A 150 -8.02 8.95 13.87
C ILE A 150 -8.36 7.47 13.90
N ASP A 151 -9.46 7.08 13.26
CA ASP A 151 -9.76 5.69 12.90
C ASP A 151 -8.79 5.21 11.82
N ARG A 152 -7.49 5.03 12.13
CA ARG A 152 -6.40 4.41 11.34
C ARG A 152 -6.39 4.62 9.79
N TRP A 153 -7.10 5.62 9.29
CA TRP A 153 -7.41 5.79 7.87
C TRP A 153 -6.88 7.14 7.45
N ILE A 154 -5.70 7.11 6.85
CA ILE A 154 -5.22 8.22 6.06
C ILE A 154 -5.91 8.09 4.70
N LEU A 155 -6.87 8.96 4.44
CA LEU A 155 -7.48 9.03 3.13
C LEU A 155 -6.40 9.44 2.13
N HIS A 156 -6.11 8.54 1.18
CA HIS A 156 -5.42 8.89 -0.04
C HIS A 156 -6.28 9.89 -0.81
N ALA A 157 -6.08 11.18 -0.59
CA ALA A 157 -6.49 12.17 -1.56
C ALA A 157 -5.49 12.05 -2.73
N THR A 158 -5.90 11.37 -3.80
CA THR A 158 -5.36 11.68 -5.12
C THR A 158 -5.72 13.14 -5.42
N PRO A 159 -4.74 14.01 -5.74
CA PRO A 159 -5.04 15.35 -6.23
C PRO A 159 -5.88 15.32 -7.51
#